data_AF-A0A328SMU8-F1
#
_entry.id   AF-A0A328SMU8-F1
#
_cell.length_a   1.000
_cell.length_b   1.000
_cell.length_c   1.000
_cell.angle_alpha   90.00
_cell.angle_beta   90.00
_cell.angle_gamma   90.00
#
_symmetry.space_group_name_H-M   'P 1'
#
loop_
_entity.id
_entity.type
_entity.pdbx_description
1 polymer ?
#
loop_
_entity_poly.entity_id
_entity_poly.type
_entity_poly.pdbx_seq_one_letter_code
_entity_poly.pdbx_strand_id
1 'polypeptide(L)'
;MVTINPATKQFIKRPRTILLVVLLLVSIASIGIFGLQEGLDLDGGSMIQLHLEEAVDQDTMNTVTAVLDKRLNAFGISDVQVRQSGDQDVIVEIAGVQPEEVERIISTPGKFEAKINNKTALTGSDISTVSSAEVTGNRWKVPFSVSTDAANKFAQVAQGQAGAEVQMFLDDKLISSPQLDAGLANGVGSTDIEVSGGESSKEEAQKQATEIHTVLESGALPVKLKISGVNSVSAELGSQFETGSLIAGFLALLAIVAIVSFKYRSPSLVFPIIVTSLSELLLILGFASLIHWNLDLAAIAGMIATIGTGVDDQIVMTDEVLARRDRSDRKNIVKTRIKDAFFIVYASAGTLIAAMLPLAYIGFARGATGIGMLTGFAVTTVVGVLIGIFITRPVFADYMETFLVKNPREQINIEKSSSKPKKNKKKGRKTIAREEAEKARKRI
;
A
#
# COMPACT_ATOMS: atom_id res chain seq x y z
N MET A 1 -0.74 41.43 8.50
CA MET A 1 -1.99 40.67 8.23
C MET A 1 -2.21 40.64 6.72
N VAL A 2 -2.04 39.47 6.09
CA VAL A 2 -2.33 39.31 4.65
C VAL A 2 -3.85 39.40 4.47
N THR A 3 -4.34 40.48 3.87
CA THR A 3 -5.76 40.64 3.56
C THR A 3 -6.17 39.65 2.47
N ILE A 4 -6.77 38.54 2.88
CA ILE A 4 -7.30 37.51 1.99
C ILE A 4 -8.44 38.10 1.15
N ASN A 5 -8.37 37.95 -0.17
CA ASN A 5 -9.40 38.39 -1.11
C ASN A 5 -10.77 37.79 -0.74
N PRO A 6 -11.89 38.55 -0.75
CA PRO A 6 -13.23 38.04 -0.45
C PRO A 6 -13.65 36.82 -1.29
N ALA A 7 -13.20 36.71 -2.55
CA ALA A 7 -13.45 35.54 -3.39
C ALA A 7 -12.76 34.28 -2.83
N THR A 8 -11.51 34.42 -2.37
CA THR A 8 -10.75 33.35 -1.71
C THR A 8 -11.39 32.94 -0.39
N LYS A 9 -11.88 33.91 0.40
CA LYS A 9 -12.62 33.61 1.64
C LYS A 9 -13.93 32.87 1.36
N GLN A 10 -14.61 33.17 0.25
CA GLN A 10 -15.81 32.45 -0.16
C GLN A 10 -15.50 31.02 -0.61
N PHE A 11 -14.43 30.82 -1.38
CA PHE A 11 -14.00 29.50 -1.84
C PHE A 11 -13.63 28.58 -0.66
N ILE A 12 -12.80 29.07 0.27
CA ILE A 12 -12.36 28.30 1.45
C ILE A 12 -13.55 27.87 2.33
N LYS A 13 -14.64 28.66 2.36
CA LYS A 13 -15.83 28.34 3.13
C LYS A 13 -16.77 27.33 2.47
N ARG A 14 -16.51 26.91 1.22
CA ARG A 14 -17.35 25.88 0.58
C ARG A 14 -17.16 24.53 1.29
N PRO A 15 -18.23 23.76 1.50
CA PRO A 15 -18.16 22.50 2.24
C PRO A 15 -17.21 21.49 1.57
N ARG A 16 -17.16 21.45 0.24
CA ARG A 16 -16.26 20.57 -0.53
C ARG A 16 -14.79 20.93 -0.33
N THR A 17 -14.46 22.22 -0.30
CA THR A 17 -13.10 22.69 -0.06
C THR A 17 -12.67 22.40 1.38
N ILE A 18 -13.56 22.57 2.35
CA ILE A 18 -13.31 22.18 3.74
C ILE A 18 -13.07 20.66 3.84
N LEU A 19 -13.92 19.86 3.19
CA LEU A 19 -13.77 18.41 3.14
C LEU A 19 -12.40 17.99 2.58
N LEU A 20 -11.98 18.59 1.45
CA LEU A 20 -10.66 18.32 0.88
C LEU A 20 -9.54 18.64 1.87
N VAL A 21 -9.59 19.81 2.53
CA VAL A 21 -8.55 20.20 3.51
C VAL A 21 -8.53 19.23 4.69
N VAL A 22 -9.69 18.81 5.20
CA VAL A 22 -9.78 17.82 6.28
C VAL A 22 -9.18 16.49 5.83
N LEU A 23 -9.54 16.00 4.65
CA LEU A 23 -8.99 14.75 4.12
C LEU A 23 -7.48 14.83 3.91
N LEU A 24 -6.95 15.96 3.43
CA LEU A 24 -5.50 16.16 3.31
C LEU A 24 -4.80 16.15 4.67
N LEU A 25 -5.39 16.76 5.70
CA LEU A 25 -4.84 16.69 7.06
C LEU A 25 -4.86 15.26 7.60
N VAL A 26 -5.94 14.52 7.35
CA VAL A 26 -6.03 13.10 7.71
C VAL A 26 -4.97 12.28 6.98
N SER A 27 -4.78 12.50 5.68
CA SER A 27 -3.76 11.82 4.88
C SER A 27 -2.34 12.13 5.35
N ILE A 28 -2.03 13.38 5.69
CA ILE A 28 -0.72 13.77 6.22
C ILE A 28 -0.51 13.13 7.60
N ALA A 29 -1.54 13.15 8.45
CA ALA A 29 -1.47 12.52 9.76
C ALA A 29 -1.31 11.00 9.65
N SER A 30 -2.03 10.34 8.74
CA SER A 30 -1.92 8.90 8.53
C SER A 30 -0.53 8.52 8.06
N ILE A 31 0.00 9.21 7.05
CA ILE A 31 1.37 8.99 6.55
C ILE A 31 2.40 9.23 7.66
N GLY A 32 2.22 10.26 8.49
CA GLY A 32 3.14 10.55 9.59
C GLY A 32 3.08 9.56 10.76
N ILE A 33 1.93 8.92 11.01
CA ILE A 33 1.72 7.99 12.12
C ILE A 33 2.01 6.54 11.71
N PHE A 34 1.48 6.12 10.54
CA PHE A 34 1.54 4.74 10.07
C PHE A 34 2.65 4.49 9.05
N GLY A 35 3.23 5.55 8.48
CA GLY A 35 4.18 5.42 7.37
C GLY A 35 3.50 5.00 6.06
N LEU A 36 4.34 4.75 5.06
CA LEU A 36 3.97 4.07 3.82
C LEU A 36 4.66 2.71 3.85
N GLN A 37 3.90 1.65 3.56
CA GLN A 37 4.48 0.32 3.43
C GLN A 37 4.95 0.14 1.99
N GLU A 38 6.19 -0.28 1.84
CA GLU A 38 6.79 -0.56 0.54
C GLU A 38 6.52 -2.01 0.16
N GLY A 39 6.27 -2.22 -1.13
CA GLY A 39 6.12 -3.56 -1.68
C GLY A 39 7.48 -4.23 -1.91
N LEU A 40 7.45 -5.54 -2.17
CA LEU A 40 8.62 -6.35 -2.48
C LEU A 40 9.53 -5.72 -3.56
N ASP A 41 8.93 -5.09 -4.56
CA ASP A 41 9.65 -4.47 -5.66
C ASP A 41 10.50 -3.25 -5.24
N LEU A 42 10.20 -2.62 -4.11
CA LEU A 42 10.92 -1.43 -3.62
C LEU A 42 11.87 -1.80 -2.48
N ASP A 43 11.40 -2.56 -1.49
CA ASP A 43 12.22 -2.99 -0.36
C ASP A 43 13.23 -4.09 -0.74
N GLY A 44 12.88 -4.92 -1.72
CA GLY A 44 13.58 -6.18 -2.00
C GLY A 44 13.30 -7.24 -0.93
N GLY A 45 13.39 -8.52 -1.32
CA GLY A 45 13.11 -9.65 -0.45
C GLY A 45 12.58 -10.86 -1.19
N SER A 46 11.80 -11.68 -0.49
CA SER A 46 11.11 -12.85 -1.03
C SER A 46 9.63 -12.84 -0.69
N MET A 47 8.80 -13.15 -1.66
CA MET A 47 7.38 -13.48 -1.51
C MET A 47 7.19 -14.97 -1.77
N ILE A 48 6.61 -15.67 -0.80
CA ILE A 48 6.26 -17.08 -0.91
C ILE A 48 4.75 -17.19 -0.80
N GLN A 49 4.13 -17.76 -1.83
CA GLN A 49 2.71 -18.07 -1.82
C GLN A 49 2.53 -19.52 -1.39
N LEU A 50 1.73 -19.71 -0.35
CA LEU A 50 1.36 -20.98 0.23
C LEU A 50 -0.11 -21.25 -0.09
N HIS A 51 -0.39 -22.45 -0.56
CA HIS A 51 -1.73 -22.95 -0.84
C HIS A 51 -2.05 -24.06 0.15
N LEU A 52 -3.16 -23.93 0.85
CA LEU A 52 -3.66 -24.96 1.76
C LEU A 52 -4.19 -26.12 0.94
N GLU A 53 -3.98 -27.37 1.39
CA GLU A 53 -4.52 -28.54 0.68
C GLU A 53 -6.05 -28.55 0.65
N GLU A 54 -6.69 -27.93 1.63
CA GLU A 54 -8.14 -27.81 1.77
C GLU A 54 -8.50 -26.38 2.19
N ALA A 55 -9.65 -25.88 1.71
CA ALA A 55 -10.18 -24.58 2.15
C ALA A 55 -10.59 -24.64 3.62
N VAL A 56 -10.35 -23.55 4.36
CA VAL A 56 -10.59 -23.49 5.80
C VAL A 56 -11.46 -22.29 6.18
N ASP A 57 -12.05 -22.33 7.38
CA ASP A 57 -12.75 -21.18 7.94
C ASP A 57 -11.78 -20.07 8.40
N GLN A 58 -12.34 -18.90 8.69
CA GLN A 58 -11.57 -17.71 9.05
C GLN A 58 -10.76 -17.90 10.34
N ASP A 59 -11.29 -18.65 11.32
CA ASP A 59 -10.60 -18.89 12.59
C ASP A 59 -9.39 -19.80 12.42
N THR A 60 -9.53 -20.83 11.58
CA THR A 60 -8.43 -21.71 11.19
C THR A 60 -7.39 -20.94 10.38
N MET A 61 -7.81 -20.09 9.44
CA MET A 61 -6.90 -19.26 8.65
C MET A 61 -6.10 -18.29 9.53
N ASN A 62 -6.76 -17.62 10.49
CA ASN A 62 -6.10 -16.77 11.48
C ASN A 62 -5.03 -17.54 12.28
N THR A 63 -5.34 -18.80 12.62
CA THR A 63 -4.40 -19.70 13.31
C THR A 63 -3.21 -20.04 12.41
N VAL A 64 -3.45 -20.38 11.14
CA VAL A 64 -2.39 -20.63 10.16
C VAL A 64 -1.46 -19.43 10.03
N THR A 65 -2.01 -18.22 9.84
CA THR A 65 -1.22 -17.01 9.70
C THR A 65 -0.42 -16.70 10.96
N ALA A 66 -1.01 -16.90 12.15
CA ALA A 66 -0.34 -16.66 13.43
C ALA A 66 0.80 -17.66 13.69
N VAL A 67 0.60 -18.94 13.35
CA VAL A 67 1.65 -19.97 13.47
C VAL A 67 2.81 -19.66 12.53
N LEU A 68 2.54 -19.31 11.26
CA LEU A 68 3.56 -18.95 10.29
C LEU A 68 4.35 -17.70 10.72
N ASP A 69 3.66 -16.65 11.17
CA ASP A 69 4.28 -15.44 11.69
C ASP A 69 5.20 -15.75 12.89
N LYS A 70 4.67 -16.48 13.89
CA LYS A 70 5.45 -16.88 15.06
C LYS A 70 6.67 -17.73 14.67
N ARG A 71 6.52 -18.63 13.70
CA ARG A 71 7.59 -19.52 13.24
C ARG A 71 8.72 -18.77 12.55
N LEU A 72 8.39 -17.84 11.67
CA LEU A 72 9.37 -17.04 10.94
C LEU A 72 10.13 -16.11 11.89
N ASN A 73 9.41 -15.48 12.83
CA ASN A 73 10.00 -14.67 13.89
C ASN A 73 10.92 -15.49 14.81
N ALA A 74 10.50 -16.71 15.21
CA ALA A 74 11.31 -17.60 16.05
C ALA A 74 12.58 -18.11 15.35
N PHE A 75 12.57 -18.17 14.02
CA PHE A 75 13.76 -18.47 13.22
C PHE A 75 14.74 -17.28 13.13
N GLY A 76 14.35 -16.10 13.61
CA GLY A 76 15.16 -14.88 13.58
C GLY A 76 14.99 -14.06 12.31
N ILE A 77 13.96 -14.35 11.51
CA ILE A 77 13.61 -13.52 10.36
C ILE A 77 12.83 -12.31 10.87
N SER A 78 13.37 -11.12 10.63
CA SER A 78 12.70 -9.85 10.95
C SER A 78 11.94 -9.34 9.73
N ASP A 79 11.00 -8.42 9.94
CA ASP A 79 10.22 -7.79 8.86
C ASP A 79 9.44 -8.79 7.98
N VAL A 80 8.81 -9.75 8.66
CA VAL A 80 7.92 -10.73 8.05
C VAL A 80 6.51 -10.17 8.00
N GLN A 81 5.85 -10.29 6.85
CA GLN A 81 4.41 -10.06 6.74
C GLN A 81 3.73 -11.33 6.26
N VAL A 82 2.85 -11.89 7.10
CA VAL A 82 2.00 -13.02 6.74
C VAL A 82 0.59 -12.51 6.54
N ARG A 83 0.05 -12.68 5.33
CA ARG A 83 -1.28 -12.20 4.96
C ARG A 83 -2.09 -13.33 4.32
N GLN A 84 -3.35 -13.45 4.70
CA GLN A 84 -4.26 -14.37 4.02
C GLN A 84 -4.69 -13.81 2.66
N SER A 85 -4.94 -14.71 1.71
CA SER A 85 -5.48 -14.41 0.39
C SER A 85 -6.63 -15.38 0.11
N GLY A 86 -7.87 -14.94 0.35
CA GLY A 86 -9.04 -15.82 0.26
C GLY A 86 -9.11 -16.83 1.42
N ASP A 87 -9.71 -17.99 1.16
CA ASP A 87 -9.97 -19.07 2.13
C ASP A 87 -8.98 -20.24 2.01
N GLN A 88 -8.03 -20.17 1.08
CA GLN A 88 -7.11 -21.27 0.78
C GLN A 88 -5.66 -20.84 0.45
N ASP A 89 -5.36 -19.54 0.35
CA ASP A 89 -4.00 -19.07 0.12
C ASP A 89 -3.48 -18.19 1.28
N VAL A 90 -2.18 -18.29 1.54
CA VAL A 90 -1.43 -17.42 2.45
C VAL A 90 -0.20 -16.90 1.71
N ILE A 91 0.04 -15.60 1.81
CA ILE A 91 1.19 -14.92 1.23
C ILE A 91 2.13 -14.55 2.37
N VAL A 92 3.38 -14.96 2.25
CA VAL A 92 4.46 -14.65 3.19
C VAL A 92 5.47 -13.75 2.47
N GLU A 93 5.63 -12.51 2.94
CA GLU A 93 6.61 -11.55 2.43
C GLU A 93 7.71 -11.37 3.46
N ILE A 94 8.97 -11.41 3.01
CA ILE A 94 10.15 -11.39 3.85
C ILE A 94 11.20 -10.48 3.24
N ALA A 95 11.61 -9.45 3.97
CA ALA A 95 12.67 -8.55 3.52
C ALA A 95 14.05 -9.23 3.57
N GLY A 96 14.85 -9.08 2.51
CA GLY A 96 16.28 -9.42 2.50
C GLY A 96 16.70 -10.89 2.65
N VAL A 97 15.77 -11.85 2.76
CA VAL A 97 16.07 -13.29 2.90
C VAL A 97 15.74 -14.03 1.61
N GLN A 98 16.56 -15.02 1.24
CA GLN A 98 16.33 -15.87 0.07
C GLN A 98 15.27 -16.95 0.34
N PRO A 99 14.47 -17.34 -0.67
CA PRO A 99 13.32 -18.21 -0.44
C PRO A 99 13.67 -19.62 0.04
N GLU A 100 14.81 -20.17 -0.39
CA GLU A 100 15.17 -21.58 -0.15
C GLU A 100 15.42 -21.86 1.35
N GLU A 101 15.84 -20.85 2.10
CA GLU A 101 16.06 -20.96 3.53
C GLU A 101 14.73 -21.03 4.29
N VAL A 102 13.74 -20.29 3.80
CA VAL A 102 12.42 -20.12 4.41
C VAL A 102 11.48 -21.28 4.06
N GLU A 103 11.54 -21.77 2.82
CA GLU A 103 10.68 -22.84 2.30
C GLU A 103 10.68 -24.07 3.22
N ARG A 104 11.84 -24.46 3.74
CA ARG A 104 11.94 -25.63 4.64
C ARG A 104 11.22 -25.45 5.96
N ILE A 105 11.15 -24.22 6.47
CA ILE A 105 10.61 -23.91 7.79
C ILE A 105 9.08 -23.80 7.75
N ILE A 106 8.56 -23.25 6.64
CA ILE A 106 7.11 -23.04 6.47
C ILE A 106 6.39 -24.27 5.93
N SER A 107 7.10 -25.21 5.29
CA SER A 107 6.49 -26.40 4.69
C SER A 107 6.30 -27.57 5.67
N THR A 108 6.89 -27.52 6.86
CA THR A 108 6.72 -28.57 7.87
C THR A 108 5.43 -28.35 8.67
N PRO A 109 4.56 -29.35 8.88
CA PRO A 109 3.38 -29.16 9.74
C PRO A 109 3.78 -28.80 11.17
N GLY A 110 4.83 -29.43 11.71
CA GLY A 110 5.30 -29.18 13.07
C GLY A 110 4.53 -29.93 14.15
N LYS A 111 3.98 -31.10 13.81
CA LYS A 111 3.21 -31.94 14.73
C LYS A 111 4.13 -32.64 15.73
N PHE A 112 4.16 -32.14 16.96
CA PHE A 112 4.89 -32.76 18.08
C PHE A 112 4.04 -33.77 18.85
N GLU A 113 4.59 -34.96 19.13
CA GLU A 113 3.98 -35.98 19.98
C GLU A 113 5.04 -36.68 20.85
N ALA A 114 4.79 -36.82 22.16
CA ALA A 114 5.58 -37.68 23.04
C ALA A 114 4.76 -38.93 23.40
N LYS A 115 5.34 -40.12 23.20
CA LYS A 115 4.69 -41.42 23.40
C LYS A 115 5.49 -42.28 24.38
N ILE A 116 4.79 -43.01 25.24
CA ILE A 116 5.38 -44.07 26.06
C ILE A 116 4.65 -45.38 25.71
N ASN A 117 5.39 -46.41 25.30
CA ASN A 117 4.82 -47.71 24.90
C ASN A 117 3.64 -47.56 23.91
N ASN A 118 3.83 -46.71 22.89
CA ASN A 118 2.84 -46.40 21.85
C ASN A 118 1.56 -45.68 22.31
N LYS A 119 1.52 -45.17 23.55
CA LYS A 119 0.45 -44.29 24.05
C LYS A 119 0.92 -42.84 24.05
N THR A 120 0.16 -41.95 23.42
CA THR A 120 0.44 -40.51 23.42
C THR A 120 0.26 -39.92 24.81
N ALA A 121 1.35 -39.40 25.35
CA ALA A 121 1.40 -38.81 26.67
C ALA A 121 1.29 -37.28 26.60
N LEU A 122 1.96 -36.66 25.62
CA LEU A 122 1.91 -35.23 25.33
C LEU A 122 1.83 -34.94 23.83
N THR A 123 1.30 -33.77 23.51
CA THR A 123 1.20 -33.23 22.16
C THR A 123 1.66 -31.78 22.14
N GLY A 124 1.93 -31.22 20.96
CA GLY A 124 2.34 -29.82 20.82
C GLY A 124 1.36 -28.81 21.45
N SER A 125 0.05 -29.10 21.48
CA SER A 125 -0.95 -28.25 22.13
C SER A 125 -0.87 -28.22 23.66
N ASP A 126 -0.14 -29.15 24.27
CA ASP A 126 0.08 -29.18 25.72
C ASP A 126 1.23 -28.25 26.15
N ILE A 127 2.01 -27.73 25.19
CA ILE A 127 3.16 -26.84 25.42
C ILE A 127 2.68 -25.41 25.68
N SER A 128 3.18 -24.81 26.76
CA SER A 128 2.84 -23.45 27.18
C SER A 128 3.92 -22.43 26.80
N THR A 129 5.19 -22.79 26.97
CA THR A 129 6.35 -21.94 26.66
C THR A 129 7.53 -22.80 26.25
N VAL A 130 8.29 -22.38 25.24
CA VAL A 130 9.58 -22.98 24.90
C VAL A 130 10.70 -22.05 25.36
N SER A 131 11.67 -22.61 26.07
CA SER A 131 12.88 -21.88 26.50
C SER A 131 13.94 -21.94 25.41
N SER A 132 14.90 -21.01 25.45
CA SER A 132 16.00 -20.97 24.48
C SER A 132 16.72 -22.31 24.38
N ALA A 133 16.99 -22.74 23.15
CA ALA A 133 17.78 -23.93 22.87
C ALA A 133 19.20 -23.83 23.47
N GLU A 134 19.66 -24.91 24.08
CA GLU A 134 21.00 -24.99 24.67
C GLU A 134 21.85 -26.02 23.91
N VAL A 135 23.05 -25.62 23.49
CA VAL A 135 23.97 -26.47 22.72
C VAL A 135 25.31 -26.55 23.46
N THR A 136 25.75 -27.76 23.78
CA THR A 136 27.03 -28.03 24.46
C THR A 136 27.82 -29.08 23.68
N GLY A 137 28.87 -28.65 22.98
CA GLY A 137 29.63 -29.51 22.07
C GLY A 137 28.74 -29.97 20.92
N ASN A 138 28.55 -31.28 20.78
CA ASN A 138 27.67 -31.89 19.79
C ASN A 138 26.29 -32.27 20.34
N ARG A 139 25.99 -31.93 21.60
CA ARG A 139 24.69 -32.21 22.24
C ARG A 139 23.84 -30.97 22.28
N TRP A 140 22.53 -31.16 22.15
CA TRP A 140 21.55 -30.10 22.20
C TRP A 140 20.39 -30.49 23.13
N LYS A 141 19.75 -29.48 23.71
CA LYS A 141 18.48 -29.63 24.42
C LYS A 141 17.59 -28.41 24.20
N VAL A 142 16.29 -28.64 24.14
CA VAL A 142 15.25 -27.62 24.00
C VAL A 142 14.28 -27.81 25.16
N PRO A 143 14.41 -27.00 26.23
CA PRO A 143 13.49 -27.06 27.36
C PRO A 143 12.15 -26.40 27.00
N PHE A 144 11.06 -26.95 27.50
CA PHE A 144 9.73 -26.38 27.37
C PHE A 144 8.89 -26.71 28.60
N SER A 145 7.91 -25.87 28.88
CA SER A 145 6.99 -26.07 30.00
C SER A 145 5.60 -26.41 29.50
N VAL A 146 4.93 -27.32 30.18
CA VAL A 146 3.53 -27.72 29.93
C VAL A 146 2.62 -27.27 31.07
N SER A 147 1.32 -27.22 30.82
CA SER A 147 0.33 -26.95 31.87
C SER A 147 0.34 -28.05 32.95
N THR A 148 -0.11 -27.73 34.17
CA THR A 148 -0.23 -28.70 35.25
C THR A 148 -1.14 -29.88 34.89
N ASP A 149 -2.21 -29.63 34.11
CA ASP A 149 -3.11 -30.67 33.64
C ASP A 149 -2.41 -31.64 32.67
N ALA A 150 -1.62 -31.10 31.73
CA ALA A 150 -0.80 -31.90 30.82
C ALA A 150 0.28 -32.69 31.56
N ALA A 151 0.95 -32.08 32.55
CA ALA A 151 1.93 -32.76 33.40
C ALA A 151 1.33 -33.95 34.16
N ASN A 152 0.12 -33.78 34.70
CA ASN A 152 -0.61 -34.85 35.38
C ASN A 152 -1.03 -35.96 34.42
N LYS A 153 -1.53 -35.61 33.23
CA LYS A 153 -1.85 -36.58 32.17
C LYS A 153 -0.61 -37.38 31.76
N PHE A 154 0.54 -36.71 31.62
CA PHE A 154 1.79 -37.36 31.30
C PHE A 154 2.20 -38.36 32.38
N ALA A 155 2.16 -37.96 33.65
CA ALA A 155 2.46 -38.82 34.79
C ALA A 155 1.51 -40.04 34.89
N GLN A 156 0.23 -39.88 34.56
CA GLN A 156 -0.72 -41.00 34.52
C GLN A 156 -0.37 -42.03 33.43
N VAL A 157 0.06 -41.57 32.25
CA VAL A 157 0.50 -42.47 31.17
C VAL A 157 1.81 -43.17 31.54
N ALA A 158 2.71 -42.46 32.22
CA ALA A 158 4.01 -42.94 32.68
C ALA A 158 3.95 -43.90 33.88
N GLN A 159 2.83 -43.92 34.62
CA GLN A 159 2.73 -44.61 35.90
C GLN A 159 3.02 -46.12 35.78
N GLY A 160 3.97 -46.60 36.59
CA GLY A 160 4.38 -48.00 36.60
C GLY A 160 5.25 -48.42 35.42
N GLN A 161 5.73 -47.48 34.60
CA GLN A 161 6.56 -47.73 33.41
C GLN A 161 8.02 -47.29 33.61
N ALA A 162 8.56 -47.41 34.83
CA ALA A 162 9.92 -47.01 35.15
C ALA A 162 10.95 -47.65 34.21
N GLY A 163 11.87 -46.84 33.66
CA GLY A 163 12.88 -47.27 32.71
C GLY A 163 12.38 -47.44 31.26
N ALA A 164 11.09 -47.21 30.97
CA ALA A 164 10.61 -47.11 29.60
C ALA A 164 11.20 -45.89 28.88
N GLU A 165 11.24 -45.93 27.55
CA GLU A 165 11.64 -44.79 26.74
C GLU A 165 10.44 -43.87 26.44
N VAL A 166 10.68 -42.56 26.49
CA VAL A 166 9.73 -41.54 26.04
C VAL A 166 10.08 -41.18 24.60
N GLN A 167 9.38 -41.80 23.64
CA GLN A 167 9.61 -41.55 22.22
C GLN A 167 8.98 -40.22 21.81
N MET A 168 9.80 -39.25 21.44
CA MET A 168 9.39 -37.92 21.00
C MET A 168 9.47 -37.84 19.48
N PHE A 169 8.35 -37.54 18.85
CA PHE A 169 8.20 -37.43 17.40
C PHE A 169 7.92 -35.99 16.99
N LEU A 170 8.46 -35.62 15.83
CA LEU A 170 8.09 -34.42 15.12
C LEU A 170 7.75 -34.80 13.68
N ASP A 171 6.53 -34.51 13.24
CA ASP A 171 6.01 -34.90 11.93
C ASP A 171 6.23 -36.40 11.63
N ASP A 172 5.88 -37.25 12.60
CA ASP A 172 6.03 -38.71 12.59
C ASP A 172 7.49 -39.24 12.53
N LYS A 173 8.49 -38.34 12.55
CA LYS A 173 9.91 -38.71 12.65
C LYS A 173 10.35 -38.71 14.11
N LEU A 174 10.98 -39.80 14.55
CA LEU A 174 11.56 -39.88 15.90
C LEU A 174 12.74 -38.91 16.01
N ILE A 175 12.67 -37.96 16.95
CA ILE A 175 13.71 -36.94 17.18
C ILE A 175 14.48 -37.16 18.50
N SER A 176 13.86 -37.79 19.50
CA SER A 176 14.47 -38.06 20.80
C SER A 176 13.80 -39.25 21.48
N SER A 177 14.53 -39.99 22.32
CA SER A 177 14.02 -41.14 23.07
C SER A 177 14.70 -41.25 24.46
N PRO A 178 14.57 -40.25 25.34
CA PRO A 178 15.15 -40.32 26.68
C PRO A 178 14.48 -41.39 27.54
N GLN A 179 15.21 -41.88 28.55
CA GLN A 179 14.62 -42.76 29.56
C GLN A 179 13.70 -41.97 30.50
N LEU A 180 12.59 -42.59 30.86
CA LEU A 180 11.60 -42.04 31.77
C LEU A 180 12.17 -41.88 33.19
N ASP A 181 12.02 -40.67 33.75
CA ASP A 181 12.40 -40.39 35.13
C ASP A 181 11.57 -41.19 36.15
N ALA A 182 12.20 -41.60 37.25
CA ALA A 182 11.55 -42.40 38.28
C ALA A 182 10.41 -41.65 39.00
N GLY A 183 10.50 -40.32 39.15
CA GLY A 183 9.43 -39.49 39.69
C GLY A 183 8.19 -39.51 38.81
N LEU A 184 8.38 -39.36 37.50
CA LEU A 184 7.29 -39.43 36.52
C LEU A 184 6.63 -40.82 36.51
N ALA A 185 7.42 -41.89 36.61
CA ALA A 185 6.93 -43.26 36.73
C ALA A 185 6.15 -43.55 38.02
N ASN A 186 6.38 -42.76 39.08
CA ASN A 186 5.65 -42.83 40.35
C ASN A 186 4.40 -41.93 40.38
N GLY A 187 4.05 -41.29 39.25
CA GLY A 187 2.86 -40.44 39.14
C GLY A 187 3.08 -39.00 39.57
N VAL A 188 4.33 -38.56 39.78
CA VAL A 188 4.66 -37.16 40.06
C VAL A 188 4.82 -36.42 38.73
N GLY A 189 3.87 -35.56 38.37
CA GLY A 189 3.95 -34.74 37.16
C GLY A 189 5.10 -33.73 37.22
N SER A 190 5.79 -33.56 36.09
CA SER A 190 6.74 -32.46 35.86
C SER A 190 6.16 -31.50 34.83
N THR A 191 6.18 -30.21 35.16
CA THR A 191 5.84 -29.15 34.20
C THR A 191 6.98 -28.84 33.27
N ASP A 192 8.22 -29.08 33.70
CA ASP A 192 9.42 -28.82 32.91
C ASP A 192 9.88 -30.10 32.22
N ILE A 193 9.98 -30.02 30.90
CA ILE A 193 10.30 -31.12 30.01
C ILE A 193 11.36 -30.63 29.03
N GLU A 194 12.20 -31.53 28.54
CA GLU A 194 13.16 -31.20 27.49
C GLU A 194 13.12 -32.23 26.37
N VAL A 195 13.33 -31.75 25.15
CA VAL A 195 13.75 -32.60 24.03
C VAL A 195 15.27 -32.49 23.93
N SER A 196 15.99 -33.59 23.91
CA SER A 196 17.46 -33.57 23.81
C SER A 196 18.00 -34.60 22.83
N GLY A 197 19.20 -34.36 22.31
CA GLY A 197 19.83 -35.21 21.31
C GLY A 197 21.31 -34.91 21.12
N GLY A 198 21.91 -35.57 20.13
CA GLY A 198 23.31 -35.37 19.77
C GLY A 198 23.56 -35.57 18.29
N GLU A 199 24.36 -34.69 17.71
CA GLU A 199 24.70 -34.66 16.28
C GLU A 199 26.19 -34.95 16.04
N SER A 200 26.59 -34.97 14.76
CA SER A 200 27.98 -35.24 14.39
C SER A 200 28.92 -34.04 14.63
N SER A 201 28.36 -32.83 14.63
CA SER A 201 29.10 -31.58 14.84
C SER A 201 28.32 -30.59 15.72
N LYS A 202 29.01 -29.56 16.21
CA LYS A 202 28.38 -28.46 16.96
C LYS A 202 27.43 -27.66 16.07
N GLU A 203 27.80 -27.46 14.81
CA GLU A 203 27.03 -26.74 13.81
C GLU A 203 25.71 -27.47 13.51
N GLU A 204 25.75 -28.79 13.34
CA GLU A 204 24.53 -29.60 13.18
C GLU A 204 23.66 -29.59 14.43
N ALA A 205 24.26 -29.72 15.61
CA ALA A 205 23.53 -29.64 16.88
C ALA A 205 22.83 -28.28 17.03
N GLN A 206 23.49 -27.19 16.66
CA GLN A 206 22.89 -25.85 16.65
C GLN A 206 21.71 -25.77 15.69
N LYS A 207 21.86 -26.28 14.46
CA LYS A 207 20.79 -26.27 13.47
C LYS A 207 19.57 -27.08 13.94
N GLN A 208 19.80 -28.29 14.45
CA GLN A 208 18.74 -29.18 14.94
C GLN A 208 18.00 -28.56 16.13
N ALA A 209 18.74 -27.94 17.07
CA ALA A 209 18.15 -27.29 18.23
C ALA A 209 17.30 -26.07 17.84
N THR A 210 17.80 -25.24 16.91
CA THR A 210 17.05 -24.09 16.38
C THR A 210 15.78 -24.54 15.65
N GLU A 211 15.84 -25.59 14.83
CA GLU A 211 14.68 -26.12 14.11
C GLU A 211 13.61 -26.64 15.08
N ILE A 212 13.99 -27.47 16.07
CA ILE A 212 13.06 -27.99 17.07
C ILE A 212 12.46 -26.85 17.92
N HIS A 213 13.30 -25.93 18.40
CA HIS A 213 12.82 -24.76 19.14
C HIS A 213 11.79 -23.97 18.35
N THR A 214 12.09 -23.65 17.09
CA THR A 214 11.22 -22.88 16.20
C THR A 214 9.87 -23.56 15.99
N VAL A 215 9.86 -24.88 15.78
CA VAL A 215 8.64 -25.65 15.56
C VAL A 215 7.81 -25.81 16.83
N LEU A 216 8.43 -26.09 17.98
CA LEU A 216 7.72 -26.20 19.26
C LEU A 216 7.15 -24.85 19.69
N GLU A 217 7.88 -23.76 19.48
CA GLU A 217 7.45 -22.42 19.89
C GLU A 217 6.32 -21.91 18.99
N SER A 218 6.38 -22.16 17.68
CA SER A 218 5.31 -21.77 16.75
C SER A 218 4.07 -22.65 16.81
N GLY A 219 4.22 -23.91 17.21
CA GLY A 219 3.15 -24.90 17.23
C GLY A 219 2.90 -25.54 15.87
N ALA A 220 1.93 -26.46 15.85
CA ALA A 220 1.59 -27.23 14.65
C ALA A 220 0.61 -26.45 13.76
N LEU A 221 0.82 -26.55 12.44
CA LEU A 221 -0.13 -26.07 11.45
C LEU A 221 -1.37 -26.97 11.46
N PRO A 222 -2.59 -26.40 11.50
CA PRO A 222 -3.83 -27.18 11.48
C PRO A 222 -4.08 -27.88 10.14
N VAL A 223 -3.44 -27.38 9.07
CA VAL A 223 -3.57 -27.88 7.69
C VAL A 223 -2.22 -27.91 7.01
N LYS A 224 -2.07 -28.81 6.04
CA LYS A 224 -0.87 -28.90 5.21
C LYS A 224 -0.84 -27.79 4.17
N LEU A 225 0.35 -27.25 3.94
CA LEU A 225 0.60 -26.17 3.01
C LEU A 225 1.47 -26.70 1.85
N LYS A 226 1.21 -26.21 0.64
CA LYS A 226 2.05 -26.41 -0.54
C LYS A 226 2.50 -25.05 -1.04
N ILE A 227 3.76 -24.94 -1.44
CA ILE A 227 4.24 -23.72 -2.07
C ILE A 227 3.67 -23.66 -3.49
N SER A 228 2.87 -22.64 -3.79
CA SER A 228 2.27 -22.41 -5.10
C SER A 228 3.08 -21.44 -5.96
N GLY A 229 3.91 -20.60 -5.34
CA GLY A 229 4.77 -19.66 -6.05
C GLY A 229 5.84 -19.05 -5.15
N VAL A 230 6.99 -18.74 -5.74
CA VAL A 230 8.11 -18.07 -5.07
C VAL A 230 8.61 -16.98 -6.00
N ASN A 231 8.56 -15.74 -5.53
CA ASN A 231 9.13 -14.59 -6.21
C ASN A 231 10.17 -13.96 -5.29
N SER A 232 11.33 -13.58 -5.80
CA SER A 232 12.31 -12.82 -5.03
C SER A 232 12.89 -11.68 -5.86
N VAL A 233 13.16 -10.57 -5.18
CA VAL A 233 13.80 -9.37 -5.71
C VAL A 233 14.98 -9.09 -4.81
N SER A 234 16.18 -8.89 -5.36
CA SER A 234 17.33 -8.56 -4.52
C SER A 234 17.18 -7.15 -3.92
N ALA A 235 17.70 -6.93 -2.71
CA ALA A 235 17.69 -5.61 -2.06
C ALA A 235 18.34 -4.51 -2.93
N GLU A 236 19.37 -4.87 -3.70
CA GLU A 236 20.00 -3.96 -4.67
C GLU A 236 19.03 -3.54 -5.78
N LEU A 237 18.25 -4.49 -6.32
CA LEU A 237 17.28 -4.17 -7.36
C LEU A 237 16.10 -3.38 -6.81
N GLY A 238 15.66 -3.69 -5.58
CA GLY A 238 14.67 -2.92 -4.84
C GLY A 238 15.08 -1.45 -4.71
N SER A 239 16.27 -1.19 -4.16
CA SER A 239 16.80 0.18 -4.01
C SER A 239 16.89 0.95 -5.35
N GLN A 240 17.25 0.25 -6.43
CA GLN A 240 17.24 0.84 -7.78
C GLN A 240 15.83 1.18 -8.26
N PHE A 241 14.84 0.33 -7.98
CA PHE A 241 13.44 0.58 -8.31
C PHE A 241 12.81 1.68 -7.46
N GLU A 242 13.11 1.73 -6.16
CA GLU A 242 12.72 2.82 -5.26
C GLU A 242 13.19 4.16 -5.83
N THR A 243 14.50 4.30 -6.05
CA THR A 243 15.09 5.53 -6.61
C THR A 243 14.54 5.84 -8.00
N GLY A 244 14.45 4.84 -8.87
CA GLY A 244 13.94 4.99 -10.23
C GLY A 244 12.48 5.45 -10.28
N SER A 245 11.64 4.92 -9.39
CA SER A 245 10.22 5.25 -9.30
C SER A 245 10.00 6.69 -8.79
N LEU A 246 10.79 7.13 -7.80
CA LEU A 246 10.79 8.52 -7.32
C LEU A 246 11.20 9.49 -8.42
N ILE A 247 12.25 9.17 -9.18
CA ILE A 247 12.69 9.98 -10.33
C ILE A 247 11.59 10.03 -11.41
N ALA A 248 11.00 8.90 -11.75
CA ALA A 248 9.92 8.82 -12.74
C ALA A 248 8.70 9.65 -12.31
N GLY A 249 8.28 9.54 -11.05
CA GLY A 249 7.19 10.34 -10.49
C GLY A 249 7.49 11.84 -10.53
N PHE A 250 8.69 12.26 -10.16
CA PHE A 250 9.11 13.65 -10.22
C PHE A 250 9.13 14.19 -11.66
N LEU A 251 9.68 13.42 -12.62
CA LEU A 251 9.70 13.79 -14.03
C LEU A 251 8.28 13.86 -14.62
N ALA A 252 7.36 12.96 -14.22
CA ALA A 252 5.98 13.01 -14.64
C ALA A 252 5.27 14.29 -14.15
N LEU A 253 5.48 14.69 -12.89
CA LEU A 253 4.97 15.95 -12.35
C LEU A 253 5.53 17.16 -13.10
N LEU A 254 6.83 17.19 -13.39
CA LEU A 254 7.44 18.26 -14.19
C LEU A 254 6.86 18.34 -15.60
N ALA A 255 6.65 17.18 -16.24
CA ALA A 255 6.03 17.12 -17.57
C ALA A 255 4.61 17.68 -17.56
N ILE A 256 3.81 17.34 -16.54
CA ILE A 256 2.45 17.90 -16.34
C ILE A 256 2.51 19.42 -16.20
N VAL A 257 3.37 19.94 -15.32
CA VAL A 257 3.52 21.38 -15.10
C VAL A 257 3.89 22.09 -16.40
N ALA A 258 4.83 21.53 -17.17
CA ALA A 258 5.27 22.09 -18.44
C ALA A 258 4.14 22.12 -19.48
N ILE A 259 3.43 21.01 -19.66
CA ILE A 259 2.33 20.88 -20.64
C ILE A 259 1.18 21.85 -20.30
N VAL A 260 0.73 21.86 -19.05
CA VAL A 260 -0.37 22.71 -18.58
C VAL A 260 0.01 24.20 -18.68
N SER A 261 1.25 24.54 -18.33
CA SER A 261 1.78 25.91 -18.46
C SER A 261 1.84 26.35 -19.91
N PHE A 262 2.31 25.49 -20.81
CA PHE A 262 2.39 25.79 -22.24
C PHE A 262 1.01 25.97 -22.87
N LYS A 263 0.05 25.13 -22.50
CA LYS A 263 -1.34 25.17 -23.02
C LYS A 263 -2.09 26.42 -22.56
N TYR A 264 -2.12 26.72 -21.27
CA TYR A 264 -2.98 27.78 -20.73
C TYR A 264 -2.31 29.14 -20.60
N ARG A 265 -0.98 29.20 -20.47
CA ARG A 265 -0.17 30.44 -20.34
C ARG A 265 -0.68 31.46 -19.31
N SER A 266 -1.51 31.01 -18.35
CA SER A 266 -2.13 31.85 -17.33
C SER A 266 -1.97 31.19 -15.96
N PRO A 267 -1.23 31.83 -15.03
CA PRO A 267 -1.02 31.28 -13.69
C PRO A 267 -2.33 30.98 -12.93
N SER A 268 -3.41 31.71 -13.23
CA SER A 268 -4.73 31.49 -12.61
C SER A 268 -5.41 30.19 -13.05
N LEU A 269 -4.99 29.57 -14.14
CA LEU A 269 -5.49 28.26 -14.58
C LEU A 269 -4.51 27.15 -14.23
N VAL A 270 -3.21 27.44 -14.35
CA VAL A 270 -2.13 26.47 -14.10
C VAL A 270 -2.03 26.09 -12.63
N PHE A 271 -2.03 27.08 -11.72
CA PHE A 271 -1.81 26.82 -10.29
C PHE A 271 -2.88 25.89 -9.67
N PRO A 272 -4.18 26.11 -9.88
CA PRO A 272 -5.22 25.22 -9.37
C PRO A 272 -5.07 23.79 -9.86
N ILE A 273 -4.77 23.58 -11.15
CA ILE A 273 -4.58 22.25 -11.75
C ILE A 273 -3.45 21.49 -11.03
N ILE A 274 -2.32 22.17 -10.80
CA ILE A 274 -1.17 21.57 -10.12
C ILE A 274 -1.53 21.24 -8.66
N VAL A 275 -2.15 22.18 -7.94
CA VAL A 275 -2.50 21.99 -6.52
C VAL A 275 -3.51 20.87 -6.34
N THR A 276 -4.54 20.78 -7.20
CA THR A 276 -5.53 19.69 -7.11
C THR A 276 -4.92 18.35 -7.47
N SER A 277 -3.99 18.30 -8.43
CA SER A 277 -3.27 17.07 -8.80
C SER A 277 -2.33 16.59 -7.68
N LEU A 278 -1.59 17.50 -7.04
CA LEU A 278 -0.76 17.16 -5.88
C LEU A 278 -1.61 16.74 -4.67
N SER A 279 -2.76 17.39 -4.48
CA SER A 279 -3.72 17.00 -3.45
C SER A 279 -4.26 15.59 -3.70
N GLU A 280 -4.57 15.25 -4.96
CA GLU A 280 -4.99 13.90 -5.34
C GLU A 280 -3.94 12.85 -5.03
N LEU A 281 -2.67 13.08 -5.39
CA LEU A 281 -1.55 12.20 -5.05
C LEU A 281 -1.48 11.97 -3.53
N LEU A 282 -1.54 13.04 -2.73
CA LEU A 282 -1.48 12.94 -1.28
C LEU A 282 -2.67 12.17 -0.68
N LEU A 283 -3.87 12.32 -1.25
CA LEU A 283 -5.04 11.55 -0.82
C LEU A 283 -4.90 10.06 -1.13
N ILE A 284 -4.31 9.71 -2.28
CA ILE A 284 -4.05 8.31 -2.63
C ILE A 284 -3.01 7.69 -1.69
N LEU A 285 -1.90 8.41 -1.42
CA LEU A 285 -0.90 7.96 -0.45
C LEU A 285 -1.47 7.86 0.97
N GLY A 286 -2.31 8.81 1.37
CA GLY A 286 -2.99 8.77 2.66
C GLY A 286 -3.95 7.59 2.78
N PHE A 287 -4.68 7.28 1.71
CA PHE A 287 -5.51 6.08 1.66
C PHE A 287 -4.67 4.81 1.78
N ALA A 288 -3.58 4.68 1.02
CA ALA A 288 -2.67 3.55 1.09
C ALA A 288 -2.09 3.37 2.50
N SER A 289 -1.68 4.45 3.14
CA SER A 289 -1.19 4.47 4.52
C SER A 289 -2.25 4.00 5.53
N LEU A 290 -3.50 4.46 5.40
CA LEU A 290 -4.59 4.12 6.33
C LEU A 290 -4.97 2.64 6.32
N ILE A 291 -4.85 1.99 5.18
CA ILE A 291 -5.22 0.57 5.03
C ILE A 291 -4.01 -0.36 5.08
N HIS A 292 -2.81 0.18 5.36
CA HIS A 292 -1.55 -0.57 5.31
C HIS A 292 -1.38 -1.31 3.97
N TRP A 293 -1.49 -0.55 2.88
CA TRP A 293 -1.31 -1.08 1.53
C TRP A 293 0.17 -1.05 1.13
N ASN A 294 0.69 -2.21 0.71
CA ASN A 294 2.04 -2.33 0.17
C ASN A 294 2.13 -1.64 -1.21
N LEU A 295 2.93 -0.57 -1.28
CA LEU A 295 3.18 0.18 -2.51
C LEU A 295 4.27 -0.52 -3.32
N ASP A 296 3.86 -1.31 -4.31
CA ASP A 296 4.75 -1.90 -5.30
C ASP A 296 4.93 -1.00 -6.54
N LEU A 297 5.76 -1.43 -7.49
CA LEU A 297 6.04 -0.66 -8.69
C LEU A 297 4.79 -0.48 -9.57
N ALA A 298 3.91 -1.48 -9.59
CA ALA A 298 2.63 -1.43 -10.28
C ALA A 298 1.69 -0.37 -9.67
N ALA A 299 1.59 -0.30 -8.34
CA ALA A 299 0.83 0.68 -7.61
C ALA A 299 1.32 2.11 -7.91
N ILE A 300 2.64 2.32 -7.97
CA ILE A 300 3.23 3.62 -8.36
C ILE A 300 2.86 3.99 -9.79
N ALA A 301 2.92 3.04 -10.75
CA ALA A 301 2.48 3.29 -12.11
C ALA A 301 0.99 3.68 -12.17
N GLY A 302 0.14 3.06 -11.34
CA GLY A 302 -1.29 3.39 -11.26
C GLY A 302 -1.55 4.77 -10.66
N MET A 303 -0.74 5.20 -9.68
CA MET A 303 -0.78 6.58 -9.17
C MET A 303 -0.41 7.59 -10.26
N ILE A 304 0.66 7.34 -11.01
CA ILE A 304 1.07 8.21 -12.14
C ILE A 304 -0.03 8.27 -13.21
N ALA A 305 -0.61 7.12 -13.56
CA ALA A 305 -1.73 7.05 -14.51
C ALA A 305 -2.94 7.86 -14.03
N THR A 306 -3.30 7.73 -12.75
CA THR A 306 -4.39 8.50 -12.14
C THR A 306 -4.14 10.00 -12.25
N ILE A 307 -2.95 10.46 -11.87
CA ILE A 307 -2.60 11.88 -11.93
C ILE A 307 -2.71 12.39 -13.38
N GLY A 308 -2.24 11.59 -14.35
CA GLY A 308 -2.38 11.91 -15.77
C GLY A 308 -3.84 12.08 -16.20
N THR A 309 -4.70 11.13 -15.85
CA THR A 309 -6.15 11.21 -16.14
C THR A 309 -6.82 12.38 -15.40
N GLY A 310 -6.38 12.71 -14.19
CA GLY A 310 -6.93 13.84 -13.43
C GLY A 310 -6.56 15.20 -13.97
N VAL A 311 -5.35 15.34 -14.50
CA VAL A 311 -4.97 16.55 -15.25
C VAL A 311 -5.77 16.64 -16.54
N ASP A 312 -5.99 15.53 -17.24
CA ASP A 312 -6.82 15.50 -18.45
C ASP A 312 -8.28 15.92 -18.16
N ASP A 313 -8.89 15.38 -17.11
CA ASP A 313 -10.22 15.79 -16.64
C ASP A 313 -10.29 17.29 -16.36
N GLN A 314 -9.29 17.83 -15.66
CA GLN A 314 -9.22 19.25 -15.32
C GLN A 314 -9.03 20.13 -16.56
N ILE A 315 -8.27 19.64 -17.56
CA ILE A 315 -8.11 20.27 -18.86
C ILE A 315 -9.45 20.32 -19.60
N VAL A 316 -10.16 19.19 -19.70
CA VAL A 316 -11.48 19.09 -20.35
C VAL A 316 -12.47 20.02 -19.67
N MET A 317 -12.52 20.02 -18.34
CA MET A 317 -13.36 20.93 -17.55
C MET A 317 -13.05 22.40 -17.82
N THR A 318 -11.76 22.75 -17.88
CA THR A 318 -11.33 24.13 -18.16
C THR A 318 -11.71 24.55 -19.57
N ASP A 319 -11.45 23.69 -20.57
CA ASP A 319 -11.74 23.97 -21.98
C ASP A 319 -13.24 24.10 -22.23
N GLU A 320 -14.07 23.22 -21.64
CA GLU A 320 -15.53 23.27 -21.77
C GLU A 320 -16.11 24.55 -21.13
N VAL A 321 -15.64 24.94 -19.94
CA VAL A 321 -16.06 26.20 -19.30
C VAL A 321 -15.68 27.41 -20.14
N LEU A 322 -14.51 27.40 -20.78
CA LEU A 322 -14.00 28.49 -21.62
C LEU A 322 -14.58 28.52 -23.03
N ALA A 323 -15.20 27.43 -23.51
CA ALA A 323 -15.72 27.30 -24.87
C ALA A 323 -16.70 28.44 -25.22
N ARG A 324 -16.44 29.22 -26.27
CA ARG A 324 -17.27 30.39 -26.63
C ARG A 324 -18.39 30.00 -27.60
N ARG A 325 -19.34 29.15 -27.18
CA ARG A 325 -20.47 28.76 -28.05
C ARG A 325 -21.70 29.66 -27.99
N ASP A 326 -21.93 30.42 -26.91
CA ASP A 326 -23.15 31.25 -26.83
C ASP A 326 -22.99 32.49 -25.93
N ARG A 327 -23.56 33.63 -26.35
CA ARG A 327 -23.36 34.96 -25.71
C ARG A 327 -24.54 35.42 -24.85
N SER A 328 -25.68 34.73 -24.83
CA SER A 328 -26.91 35.34 -24.30
C SER A 328 -27.19 35.17 -22.79
N ASP A 329 -26.57 34.24 -22.04
CA ASP A 329 -26.85 34.19 -20.58
C ASP A 329 -25.77 33.51 -19.71
N ARG A 330 -24.73 34.28 -19.34
CA ARG A 330 -23.42 33.77 -18.92
C ARG A 330 -23.37 33.00 -17.57
N LYS A 331 -24.36 33.14 -16.68
CA LYS A 331 -24.40 32.42 -15.39
C LYS A 331 -25.01 31.01 -15.48
N ASN A 332 -26.14 30.88 -16.18
CA ASN A 332 -26.76 29.56 -16.40
C ASN A 332 -25.89 28.71 -17.33
N ILE A 333 -25.20 29.35 -18.28
CA ILE A 333 -24.29 28.70 -19.22
C ILE A 333 -23.12 28.00 -18.50
N VAL A 334 -22.48 28.61 -17.49
CA VAL A 334 -21.32 27.98 -16.84
C VAL A 334 -21.72 26.77 -16.00
N LYS A 335 -22.86 26.84 -15.29
CA LYS A 335 -23.36 25.68 -14.55
C LYS A 335 -23.70 24.51 -15.46
N THR A 336 -24.32 24.79 -16.61
CA THR A 336 -24.59 23.76 -17.63
C THR A 336 -23.31 23.17 -18.19
N ARG A 337 -22.31 23.99 -18.53
CA ARG A 337 -21.00 23.51 -19.04
C ARG A 337 -20.22 22.68 -18.04
N ILE A 338 -20.24 23.07 -16.76
CA ILE A 338 -19.63 22.26 -15.70
C ILE A 338 -20.33 20.90 -15.64
N LYS A 339 -21.67 20.86 -15.70
CA LYS A 339 -22.41 19.60 -15.74
C LYS A 339 -22.06 18.73 -16.96
N ASP A 340 -21.92 19.33 -18.13
CA ASP A 340 -21.55 18.62 -19.36
C ASP A 340 -20.11 18.10 -19.29
N ALA A 341 -19.18 18.87 -18.72
CA ALA A 341 -17.83 18.41 -18.44
C ALA A 341 -17.81 17.23 -17.43
N PHE A 342 -18.61 17.30 -16.36
CA PHE A 342 -18.75 16.18 -15.42
C PHE A 342 -19.32 14.93 -16.07
N PHE A 343 -20.21 15.05 -17.06
CA PHE A 343 -20.69 13.90 -17.82
C PHE A 343 -19.54 13.20 -18.57
N ILE A 344 -18.66 13.96 -19.22
CA ILE A 344 -17.47 13.42 -19.91
C ILE A 344 -16.54 12.72 -18.90
N VAL A 345 -16.26 13.37 -17.77
CA VAL A 345 -15.40 12.84 -16.70
C VAL A 345 -15.96 11.54 -16.12
N TYR A 346 -17.25 11.49 -15.81
CA TYR A 346 -17.90 10.28 -15.28
C TYR A 346 -17.95 9.15 -16.30
N ALA A 347 -18.18 9.46 -17.58
CA ALA A 347 -18.15 8.45 -18.64
C ALA A 347 -16.73 7.85 -18.78
N SER A 348 -15.70 8.70 -18.84
CA SER A 348 -14.29 8.29 -18.92
C SER A 348 -13.90 7.42 -17.72
N ALA A 349 -14.20 7.88 -16.51
CA ALA A 349 -13.94 7.11 -15.29
C ALA A 349 -14.66 5.77 -15.25
N GLY A 350 -15.91 5.70 -15.72
CA GLY A 350 -16.65 4.45 -15.82
C GLY A 350 -15.94 3.44 -16.72
N THR A 351 -15.39 3.89 -17.85
CA THR A 351 -14.61 3.02 -18.76
C THR A 351 -13.30 2.55 -18.13
N LEU A 352 -12.60 3.43 -17.41
CA LEU A 352 -11.35 3.08 -16.73
C LEU A 352 -11.60 2.08 -15.61
N ILE A 353 -12.60 2.32 -14.76
CA ILE A 353 -12.98 1.39 -13.68
C ILE A 353 -13.36 0.04 -14.29
N ALA A 354 -14.19 0.01 -15.34
CA ALA A 354 -14.56 -1.22 -16.03
C ALA A 354 -13.34 -1.98 -16.59
N ALA A 355 -12.32 -1.28 -17.09
CA ALA A 355 -11.08 -1.89 -17.57
C ALA A 355 -10.19 -2.43 -16.43
N MET A 356 -10.23 -1.82 -15.24
CA MET A 356 -9.42 -2.25 -14.08
C MET A 356 -10.07 -3.39 -13.29
N LEU A 357 -11.39 -3.53 -13.32
CA LEU A 357 -12.11 -4.56 -12.55
C LEU A 357 -11.62 -6.00 -12.79
N PRO A 358 -11.36 -6.45 -14.04
CA PRO A 358 -10.84 -7.80 -14.28
C PRO A 358 -9.45 -8.01 -13.66
N LEU A 359 -8.57 -7.01 -13.74
CA LEU A 359 -7.22 -7.09 -13.17
C LEU A 359 -7.30 -7.17 -11.64
N ALA A 360 -8.10 -6.31 -11.01
CA ALA A 360 -8.30 -6.33 -9.56
C ALA A 360 -8.92 -7.67 -9.11
N TYR A 361 -9.96 -8.16 -9.81
CA TYR A 361 -10.61 -9.42 -9.47
C TYR A 361 -9.65 -10.61 -9.55
N ILE A 362 -8.86 -10.71 -10.62
CA ILE A 362 -7.86 -11.79 -10.78
C ILE A 362 -6.85 -11.73 -9.63
N GLY A 363 -6.39 -10.54 -9.27
CA GLY A 363 -5.53 -10.31 -8.13
C GLY A 363 -6.06 -10.86 -6.82
N PHE A 364 -7.25 -10.42 -6.44
CA PHE A 364 -7.88 -10.82 -5.19
C PHE A 364 -8.32 -12.29 -5.18
N ALA A 365 -8.66 -12.87 -6.34
CA ALA A 365 -9.20 -14.24 -6.42
C ALA A 365 -8.13 -15.32 -6.70
N ARG A 366 -6.98 -14.96 -7.28
CA ARG A 366 -5.94 -15.93 -7.71
C ARG A 366 -4.55 -15.61 -7.16
N GLY A 367 -4.44 -14.60 -6.30
CA GLY A 367 -3.18 -14.12 -5.74
C GLY A 367 -2.29 -13.38 -6.75
N ALA A 368 -1.05 -13.11 -6.34
CA ALA A 368 -0.09 -12.27 -7.05
C ALA A 368 0.63 -12.98 -8.22
N THR A 369 -0.03 -13.89 -8.94
CA THR A 369 0.60 -14.62 -10.07
C THR A 369 0.15 -14.10 -11.43
N GLY A 370 1.08 -14.06 -12.39
CA GLY A 370 0.81 -13.62 -13.77
C GLY A 370 0.24 -12.21 -13.84
N ILE A 371 -1.00 -12.07 -14.35
CA ILE A 371 -1.70 -10.77 -14.44
C ILE A 371 -2.04 -10.23 -13.04
N GLY A 372 -2.13 -11.09 -12.01
CA GLY A 372 -2.38 -10.70 -10.62
C GLY A 372 -1.28 -9.83 -10.01
N MET A 373 -0.08 -9.78 -10.58
CA MET A 373 0.95 -8.80 -10.19
C MET A 373 0.55 -7.35 -10.52
N LEU A 374 -0.41 -7.14 -11.42
CA LEU A 374 -0.92 -5.81 -11.78
C LEU A 374 -2.07 -5.34 -10.87
N THR A 375 -2.31 -6.03 -9.76
CA THR A 375 -3.39 -5.69 -8.81
C THR A 375 -3.13 -4.35 -8.16
N GLY A 376 -1.87 -4.07 -7.77
CA GLY A 376 -1.46 -2.77 -7.25
C GLY A 376 -1.84 -1.63 -8.20
N PHE A 377 -1.52 -1.79 -9.49
CA PHE A 377 -1.89 -0.84 -10.54
C PHE A 377 -3.42 -0.64 -10.64
N ALA A 378 -4.18 -1.74 -10.69
CA ALA A 378 -5.64 -1.66 -10.83
C ALA A 378 -6.29 -0.97 -9.62
N VAL A 379 -5.89 -1.34 -8.40
CA VAL A 379 -6.44 -0.80 -7.15
C VAL A 379 -6.12 0.68 -7.00
N THR A 380 -4.84 1.07 -7.16
CA THR A 380 -4.47 2.49 -7.02
C THR A 380 -5.12 3.36 -8.09
N THR A 381 -5.29 2.84 -9.32
CA THR A 381 -5.96 3.59 -10.39
C THR A 381 -7.46 3.76 -10.09
N VAL A 382 -8.15 2.72 -9.65
CA VAL A 382 -9.58 2.81 -9.28
C VAL A 382 -9.79 3.76 -8.09
N VAL A 383 -9.02 3.59 -7.02
CA VAL A 383 -9.08 4.47 -5.84
C VAL A 383 -8.80 5.91 -6.23
N GLY A 384 -7.75 6.13 -7.02
CA GLY A 384 -7.37 7.44 -7.52
C GLY A 384 -8.49 8.12 -8.30
N VAL A 385 -9.10 7.41 -9.26
CA VAL A 385 -10.22 7.94 -10.05
C VAL A 385 -11.45 8.24 -9.18
N LEU A 386 -11.74 7.41 -8.17
CA LEU A 386 -12.84 7.66 -7.22
C LEU A 386 -12.56 8.92 -6.38
N ILE A 387 -11.36 9.06 -5.83
CA ILE A 387 -10.92 10.28 -5.12
C ILE A 387 -11.06 11.49 -6.03
N GLY A 388 -10.67 11.34 -7.29
CA GLY A 388 -10.84 12.35 -8.32
C GLY A 388 -12.28 12.83 -8.44
N ILE A 389 -13.17 11.93 -8.85
CA ILE A 389 -14.59 12.20 -9.11
C ILE A 389 -15.30 12.79 -7.89
N PHE A 390 -15.07 12.23 -6.71
CA PHE A 390 -15.86 12.61 -5.54
C PHE A 390 -15.29 13.80 -4.77
N ILE A 391 -13.97 14.02 -4.82
CA ILE A 391 -13.29 15.03 -4.01
C ILE A 391 -12.67 16.12 -4.86
N THR A 392 -11.65 15.81 -5.66
CA THR A 392 -10.78 16.85 -6.25
C THR A 392 -11.45 17.57 -7.43
N ARG A 393 -12.17 16.86 -8.30
CA ARG A 393 -12.89 17.44 -9.46
C ARG A 393 -14.04 18.37 -9.01
N PRO A 394 -14.88 18.02 -8.03
CA PRO A 394 -15.87 18.96 -7.46
C PRO A 394 -15.26 20.23 -6.87
N VAL A 395 -14.11 20.13 -6.20
CA VAL A 395 -13.39 21.30 -5.66
C VAL A 395 -12.81 22.15 -6.79
N PHE A 396 -12.28 21.52 -7.85
CA PHE A 396 -11.81 22.22 -9.04
C PHE A 396 -12.95 22.98 -9.75
N ALA A 397 -14.13 22.36 -9.87
CA ALA A 397 -15.31 23.04 -10.41
C ALA A 397 -15.77 24.24 -9.56
N ASP A 398 -15.73 24.09 -8.24
CA ASP A 398 -16.01 25.19 -7.29
C ASP A 398 -15.02 26.35 -7.46
N TYR A 399 -13.75 26.04 -7.74
CA TYR A 399 -12.72 27.03 -8.06
C TYR A 399 -13.06 27.77 -9.36
N MET A 400 -13.37 27.03 -10.44
CA MET A 400 -13.75 27.63 -11.73
C MET A 400 -14.98 28.54 -11.60
N GLU A 401 -16.03 28.10 -10.90
CA GLU A 401 -17.23 28.93 -10.68
C GLU A 401 -16.89 30.22 -9.91
N THR A 402 -15.99 30.15 -8.94
CA THR A 402 -15.67 31.28 -8.07
C THR A 402 -14.74 32.28 -8.76
N PHE A 403 -13.71 31.83 -9.49
CA PHE A 403 -12.66 32.69 -10.02
C PHE A 403 -12.79 33.01 -11.51
N LEU A 404 -13.39 32.11 -12.32
CA LEU A 404 -13.55 32.33 -13.76
C LEU A 404 -14.88 33.00 -14.14
N VAL A 405 -15.93 32.87 -13.31
CA VAL A 405 -17.26 33.46 -13.59
C VAL A 405 -17.43 34.86 -13.00
N LYS A 406 -16.74 35.18 -11.89
CA LYS A 406 -16.94 36.43 -11.12
C LYS A 406 -16.00 37.60 -11.45
N ASN A 407 -15.08 37.48 -12.41
CA ASN A 407 -14.23 38.59 -12.86
C ASN A 407 -14.60 39.17 -14.25
N PRO A 408 -15.69 39.98 -14.38
CA PRO A 408 -16.01 40.66 -15.63
C PRO A 408 -15.07 41.83 -16.00
N ARG A 409 -14.21 42.33 -15.11
CA ARG A 409 -13.55 43.63 -15.32
C ARG A 409 -12.12 43.56 -15.87
N GLU A 410 -11.37 42.49 -15.66
CA GLU A 410 -9.98 42.41 -16.15
C GLU A 410 -9.88 41.94 -17.61
N GLN A 411 -10.69 40.97 -18.05
CA GLN A 411 -10.63 40.49 -19.44
C GLN A 411 -11.17 41.52 -20.45
N ILE A 412 -12.17 42.33 -20.06
CA ILE A 412 -12.70 43.40 -20.92
C ILE A 412 -11.68 44.54 -21.08
N ASN A 413 -10.79 44.77 -20.12
CA ASN A 413 -9.75 45.80 -20.24
C ASN A 413 -8.59 45.38 -21.14
N ILE A 414 -8.25 44.08 -21.19
CA ILE A 414 -7.23 43.55 -22.11
C ILE A 414 -7.72 43.62 -23.57
N GLU A 415 -9.01 43.35 -23.82
CA GLU A 415 -9.62 43.53 -25.15
C GLU A 415 -9.87 45.01 -25.50
N LYS A 416 -10.22 45.89 -24.55
CA LYS A 416 -10.37 47.35 -24.82
C LYS A 416 -9.05 48.08 -25.01
N SER A 417 -7.93 47.57 -24.46
CA SER A 417 -6.60 48.13 -24.75
C SER A 417 -6.04 47.64 -26.09
N SER A 418 -6.42 46.42 -26.54
CA SER A 418 -5.98 45.85 -27.82
C SER A 418 -6.88 46.19 -29.02
N SER A 419 -8.15 46.56 -28.79
CA SER A 419 -9.13 46.85 -29.86
C SER A 419 -9.45 48.33 -30.09
N LYS A 420 -8.77 49.28 -29.43
CA LYS A 420 -8.89 50.70 -29.84
C LYS A 420 -8.26 50.86 -31.23
N PRO A 421 -9.02 51.23 -32.28
CA PRO A 421 -8.38 51.62 -33.52
C PRO A 421 -7.55 52.87 -33.23
N LYS A 422 -6.30 52.90 -33.70
CA LYS A 422 -5.48 54.12 -33.68
C LYS A 422 -6.29 55.22 -34.38
N LYS A 423 -6.95 56.09 -33.60
CA LYS A 423 -7.52 57.34 -34.12
C LYS A 423 -6.35 58.16 -34.63
N ASN A 424 -6.13 58.12 -35.95
CA ASN A 424 -5.40 59.17 -36.64
C ASN A 424 -6.07 60.50 -36.27
N LYS A 425 -5.36 61.35 -35.53
CA LYS A 425 -5.77 62.74 -35.32
C LYS A 425 -5.86 63.40 -36.69
N LYS A 426 -7.06 63.50 -37.27
CA LYS A 426 -7.34 64.46 -38.35
C LYS A 426 -7.16 65.85 -37.73
N LYS A 427 -5.98 66.46 -37.92
CA LYS A 427 -5.79 67.90 -37.73
C LYS A 427 -6.84 68.61 -38.58
N GLY A 428 -7.66 69.46 -37.98
CA GLY A 428 -8.66 70.23 -38.71
C GLY A 428 -7.99 71.17 -39.72
N ARG A 429 -8.61 71.36 -40.90
CA ARG A 429 -8.13 72.26 -41.97
C ARG A 429 -7.77 73.67 -41.49
N LYS A 430 -8.41 74.17 -40.42
CA LYS A 430 -8.11 75.48 -39.81
C LYS A 430 -6.80 75.51 -39.02
N THR A 431 -6.32 74.37 -38.51
CA THR A 431 -5.09 74.29 -37.72
C THR A 431 -3.84 74.21 -38.62
N ILE A 432 -3.96 73.58 -39.79
CA ILE A 432 -2.88 73.44 -40.77
C ILE A 432 -2.57 74.78 -41.46
N ALA A 433 -3.60 75.54 -41.86
CA ALA A 433 -3.42 76.87 -42.47
C ALA A 433 -2.78 77.90 -41.51
N ARG A 434 -3.02 77.75 -40.19
CA ARG A 434 -2.44 78.63 -39.16
C ARG A 434 -0.96 78.29 -38.90
N GLU A 435 -0.61 77.00 -38.94
CA GLU A 435 0.77 76.49 -38.80
C GLU A 435 1.65 76.86 -40.04
N GLU A 436 1.07 76.85 -41.24
CA GLU A 436 1.77 77.27 -42.47
C GLU A 436 1.94 78.79 -42.57
N ALA A 437 0.93 79.58 -42.17
CA ALA A 437 1.04 81.05 -42.12
C ALA A 437 2.06 81.53 -41.07
N GLU A 438 2.20 80.82 -39.95
CA GLU A 438 3.20 81.13 -38.92
C GLU A 438 4.62 80.71 -39.35
N LYS A 439 4.77 79.63 -40.11
CA LYS A 439 6.06 79.24 -40.73
C LYS A 439 6.50 80.17 -41.85
N ALA A 440 5.57 80.73 -42.63
CA ALA A 440 5.88 81.72 -43.66
C ALA A 440 6.37 83.06 -43.06
N ARG A 441 5.82 83.47 -41.91
CA ARG A 441 6.27 84.68 -41.19
C ARG A 441 7.64 84.57 -40.51
N LYS A 442 8.15 83.35 -40.30
CA LYS A 442 9.50 83.11 -39.74
C LYS A 442 10.58 82.92 -40.81
N ARG A 443 10.24 83.08 -42.10
CA ARG A 443 11.15 82.91 -43.25
C ARG A 443 11.38 84.19 -44.06
N ILE A 444 11.00 85.34 -43.51
CA ILE A 444 11.42 86.69 -43.91
C ILE A 444 12.09 87.27 -42.68
#